data_AF-A0A938ELF9-F1
#
_entry.id   AF-A0A938ELF9-F1
#
_cell.length_a   1.000
_cell.length_b   1.000
_cell.length_c   1.000
_cell.angle_alpha   90.00
_cell.angle_beta   90.00
_cell.angle_gamma   90.00
#
_symmetry.space_group_name_H-M   'P 1'
#
loop_
_entity.id
_entity.type
_entity.pdbx_description
1 polymer ?
#
loop_
_entity_poly.entity_id
_entity_poly.type
_entity_poly.pdbx_seq_one_letter_code
_entity_poly.pdbx_strand_id
1 'polypeptide(L)'
;MSAAAQSGAGAMPGEAARSGPVGSSSGRAWRIAAPAVISVVTFLAIDLLLAALVGRPWGPAYPLSMDALVLLRMGPVFFSGLIVWPVMRARGATRAQAVVGILATPLAFAIVSGWRAAAFFPPLEAAYYSTNPMVVGAIGSQVSSAGVGALVYALWRARRHRSGRPVSSGATPLPISTGWSWGPIVAIIAGTALTVFAVIWDGGQHLFYPWVLLYGSLFG
;
A
#
# COMPACT_ATOMS: atom_id res chain seq x y z
N MET A 1 43.72 -60.63 23.40
CA MET A 1 43.19 -61.34 22.21
C MET A 1 41.69 -61.07 22.19
N SER A 2 41.20 -60.13 21.36
CA SER A 2 40.73 -60.36 19.97
C SER A 2 39.51 -61.30 19.94
N ALA A 3 38.34 -61.04 19.36
CA ALA A 3 37.79 -59.89 18.63
C ALA A 3 36.23 -59.98 18.58
N ALA A 4 35.60 -58.83 18.33
CA ALA A 4 34.43 -58.53 17.50
C ALA A 4 33.27 -59.55 17.31
N ALA A 5 32.02 -59.06 17.51
CA ALA A 5 31.06 -58.85 16.41
C ALA A 5 29.78 -58.11 16.91
N GLN A 6 29.66 -56.84 16.53
CA GLN A 6 28.40 -56.11 16.47
C GLN A 6 27.75 -56.40 15.10
N SER A 7 26.50 -56.86 15.07
CA SER A 7 25.62 -56.69 13.91
C SER A 7 24.15 -56.79 14.34
N GLY A 8 23.46 -55.66 14.33
CA GLY A 8 22.03 -55.56 14.64
C GLY A 8 21.44 -54.31 14.01
N ALA A 9 21.64 -54.15 12.70
CA ALA A 9 20.98 -53.14 11.90
C ALA A 9 19.63 -53.69 11.43
N GLY A 10 18.55 -53.01 11.83
CA GLY A 10 17.17 -53.30 11.43
C GLY A 10 16.32 -52.05 11.59
N ALA A 11 16.57 -51.07 10.71
CA ALA A 11 15.72 -49.92 10.38
C ALA A 11 14.24 -50.35 10.14
N MET A 12 13.19 -49.54 10.29
CA MET A 12 12.88 -48.17 10.73
C MET A 12 11.35 -48.18 10.95
N PRO A 13 10.79 -47.56 12.00
CA PRO A 13 9.35 -47.40 12.12
C PRO A 13 8.85 -46.51 10.98
N GLY A 14 7.82 -47.01 10.28
CA GLY A 14 7.20 -46.37 9.12
C GLY A 14 6.97 -44.88 9.35
N GLU A 15 7.75 -44.09 8.64
CA GLU A 15 7.58 -42.67 8.45
C GLU A 15 6.30 -42.49 7.62
N ALA A 16 5.16 -42.55 8.32
CA ALA A 16 3.88 -42.12 7.81
C ALA A 16 4.03 -40.65 7.43
N ALA A 17 4.35 -40.43 6.16
CA ALA A 17 4.33 -39.15 5.51
C ALA A 17 2.99 -38.48 5.83
N ARG A 18 3.01 -37.58 6.82
CA ARG A 18 1.95 -36.62 7.06
C ARG A 18 1.95 -35.70 5.84
N SER A 19 1.25 -36.11 4.80
CA SER A 19 0.76 -35.24 3.74
C SER A 19 -0.20 -34.24 4.39
N GLY A 20 0.37 -33.19 5.01
CA GLY A 20 -0.39 -32.02 5.38
C GLY A 20 -1.10 -31.48 4.14
N PRO A 21 -2.31 -30.92 4.28
CA PRO A 21 -3.01 -30.36 3.13
C PRO A 21 -2.11 -29.30 2.50
N VAL A 22 -1.78 -29.51 1.22
CA VAL A 22 -1.13 -28.52 0.37
C VAL A 22 -2.16 -27.40 0.15
N GLY A 23 -2.35 -26.56 1.16
CA GLY A 23 -3.12 -25.34 1.03
C GLY A 23 -2.45 -24.51 -0.05
N SER A 24 -3.16 -24.30 -1.17
CA SER A 24 -2.62 -23.63 -2.34
C SER A 24 -1.97 -22.30 -1.92
N SER A 25 -0.70 -22.13 -2.26
CA SER A 25 0.07 -20.90 -1.99
C SER A 25 -0.67 -19.65 -2.51
N SER A 26 -1.46 -19.82 -3.58
CA SER A 26 -2.33 -18.80 -4.17
C SER A 26 -3.40 -18.27 -3.21
N GLY A 27 -4.06 -19.13 -2.43
CA GLY A 27 -5.11 -18.71 -1.49
C GLY A 27 -4.56 -17.85 -0.34
N ARG A 28 -3.35 -18.16 0.13
CA ARG A 28 -2.67 -17.34 1.16
C ARG A 28 -2.21 -15.99 0.58
N ALA A 29 -1.63 -15.99 -0.62
CA ALA A 29 -1.16 -14.77 -1.28
C ALA A 29 -2.32 -13.79 -1.54
N TRP A 30 -3.44 -14.28 -2.08
CA TRP A 30 -4.63 -13.48 -2.32
C TRP A 30 -5.19 -12.87 -1.03
N ARG A 31 -5.28 -13.66 0.05
CA ARG A 31 -5.78 -13.17 1.33
C ARG A 31 -4.96 -11.98 1.84
N ILE A 32 -3.63 -12.02 1.66
CA ILE A 32 -2.71 -10.96 2.06
C ILE A 32 -2.86 -9.73 1.14
N ALA A 33 -2.92 -9.92 -0.18
CA ALA A 33 -2.93 -8.83 -1.16
C ALA A 33 -4.30 -8.17 -1.37
N ALA A 34 -5.40 -8.87 -1.06
CA ALA A 34 -6.75 -8.41 -1.33
C ALA A 34 -7.07 -6.98 -0.87
N PRO A 35 -6.64 -6.49 0.32
CA PRO A 35 -6.93 -5.11 0.72
C PRO A 35 -6.33 -4.07 -0.22
N ALA A 36 -5.10 -4.30 -0.72
CA ALA A 36 -4.46 -3.43 -1.69
C ALA A 36 -5.16 -3.49 -3.05
N VAL A 37 -5.51 -4.70 -3.51
CA VAL A 37 -6.25 -4.89 -4.77
C VAL A 37 -7.61 -4.21 -4.72
N ILE A 38 -8.36 -4.37 -3.62
CA ILE A 38 -9.65 -3.70 -3.42
C ILE A 38 -9.46 -2.18 -3.47
N SER A 39 -8.43 -1.63 -2.82
CA SER A 39 -8.15 -0.19 -2.86
C SER A 39 -7.91 0.32 -4.28
N VAL A 40 -7.14 -0.42 -5.09
CA VAL A 40 -6.88 -0.08 -6.50
C VAL A 40 -8.15 -0.18 -7.34
N VAL A 41 -8.91 -1.27 -7.21
CA VAL A 41 -10.16 -1.47 -7.95
C VAL A 41 -11.19 -0.40 -7.60
N THR A 42 -11.33 -0.04 -6.33
CA THR A 42 -12.21 1.05 -5.89
C THR A 42 -11.79 2.38 -6.53
N PHE A 43 -10.50 2.71 -6.52
CA PHE A 43 -9.98 3.89 -7.20
C PHE A 43 -10.35 3.88 -8.69
N LEU A 44 -10.05 2.79 -9.41
CA LEU A 44 -10.32 2.68 -10.85
C LEU A 44 -11.82 2.76 -11.18
N ALA A 45 -12.67 2.12 -10.37
CA ALA A 45 -14.11 2.16 -10.57
C ALA A 45 -14.68 3.58 -10.43
N ILE A 46 -14.24 4.32 -9.40
CA ILE A 46 -14.65 5.72 -9.20
C ILE A 46 -14.08 6.61 -10.31
N ASP A 47 -12.84 6.39 -10.72
CA ASP A 47 -12.20 7.18 -11.77
C ASP A 47 -12.84 6.95 -13.16
N LEU A 48 -13.26 5.71 -13.48
CA LEU A 48 -14.05 5.42 -14.67
C LEU A 48 -15.44 6.05 -14.61
N LEU A 49 -16.10 5.98 -13.45
CA LEU A 49 -17.40 6.64 -13.24
C LEU A 49 -17.28 8.16 -13.44
N LEU A 50 -16.25 8.78 -12.85
CA LEU A 50 -15.96 10.20 -13.05
C LEU A 50 -15.81 10.51 -14.55
N ALA A 51 -14.94 9.76 -15.25
CA ALA A 51 -14.70 9.96 -16.68
C ALA A 51 -15.97 9.79 -17.54
N ALA A 52 -16.88 8.90 -17.15
CA ALA A 52 -18.15 8.70 -17.85
C ALA A 52 -19.16 9.85 -17.64
N LEU A 53 -19.03 10.61 -16.55
CA LEU A 53 -19.96 11.64 -16.12
C LEU A 53 -19.47 13.07 -16.42
N VAL A 54 -18.15 13.29 -16.52
CA VAL A 54 -17.59 14.60 -16.89
C VAL A 54 -18.20 15.08 -18.21
N GLY A 55 -18.72 16.31 -18.21
CA GLY A 55 -19.29 16.97 -19.39
C GLY A 55 -20.73 16.57 -19.70
N ARG A 56 -21.39 15.77 -18.85
CA ARG A 56 -22.78 15.33 -19.01
C ARG A 56 -23.67 15.88 -17.89
N PRO A 57 -24.10 17.16 -17.94
CA PRO A 57 -24.88 17.75 -16.87
C PRO A 57 -26.27 17.10 -16.74
N TRP A 58 -26.70 16.79 -15.52
CA TRP A 58 -28.02 16.21 -15.21
C TRP A 58 -28.86 17.09 -14.27
N GLY A 59 -28.52 18.37 -14.14
CA GLY A 59 -29.26 19.35 -13.36
C GLY A 59 -28.40 20.14 -12.37
N PRO A 60 -29.03 20.93 -11.48
CA PRO A 60 -28.33 21.84 -10.56
C PRO A 60 -27.36 21.14 -9.59
N ALA A 61 -27.58 19.86 -9.30
CA ALA A 61 -26.73 19.05 -8.42
C ALA A 61 -25.44 18.53 -9.10
N TYR A 62 -25.29 18.71 -10.42
CA TYR A 62 -24.14 18.20 -11.17
C TYR A 62 -22.79 18.67 -10.58
N PRO A 63 -22.55 19.99 -10.32
CA PRO A 63 -21.26 20.43 -9.78
C PRO A 63 -20.92 19.77 -8.44
N LEU A 64 -21.89 19.77 -7.50
CA LEU A 64 -21.72 19.14 -6.18
C LEU A 64 -21.42 17.63 -6.29
N SER A 65 -22.10 16.94 -7.20
CA SER A 65 -21.89 15.51 -7.43
C SER A 65 -20.51 15.21 -8.02
N MET A 66 -20.03 16.06 -8.93
CA MET A 66 -18.70 15.94 -9.51
C MET A 66 -17.61 16.20 -8.46
N ASP A 67 -17.76 17.22 -7.63
CA ASP A 67 -16.82 17.52 -6.54
C ASP A 67 -16.76 16.35 -5.54
N ALA A 68 -17.93 15.81 -5.17
CA ALA A 68 -18.00 14.63 -4.30
C ALA A 68 -17.32 13.41 -4.91
N LEU A 69 -17.49 13.16 -6.21
CA LEU A 69 -16.81 12.06 -6.91
C LEU A 69 -15.30 12.27 -6.99
N VAL A 70 -14.82 13.50 -7.20
CA VAL A 70 -13.39 13.82 -7.16
C VAL A 70 -12.83 13.51 -5.78
N LEU A 71 -13.49 13.96 -4.71
CA LEU A 71 -13.07 13.67 -3.32
C LEU A 71 -13.11 12.17 -3.01
N LEU A 72 -14.15 11.46 -3.48
CA LEU A 72 -14.29 10.03 -3.29
C LEU A 72 -13.16 9.25 -4.00
N ARG A 73 -12.79 9.66 -5.23
CA ARG A 73 -11.66 9.10 -5.98
C ARG A 73 -10.35 9.27 -5.21
N MET A 74 -10.19 10.40 -4.54
CA MET A 74 -9.02 10.74 -3.75
C MET A 74 -8.93 9.97 -2.44
N GLY A 75 -10.04 9.47 -1.90
CA GLY A 75 -10.08 8.69 -0.66
C GLY A 75 -9.08 7.51 -0.63
N PRO A 76 -9.18 6.55 -1.56
CA PRO A 76 -8.21 5.45 -1.68
C PRO A 76 -6.76 5.92 -1.89
N VAL A 77 -6.57 7.05 -2.57
CA VAL A 77 -5.25 7.61 -2.91
C VAL A 77 -4.57 8.27 -1.71
N PHE A 78 -5.32 8.87 -0.78
CA PHE A 78 -4.74 9.52 0.41
C PHE A 78 -4.76 8.64 1.67
N PHE A 79 -5.76 7.75 1.81
CA PHE A 79 -6.04 7.04 3.07
C PHE A 79 -5.81 5.52 3.03
N SER A 80 -5.32 4.94 1.93
CA SER A 80 -5.05 3.48 1.92
C SER A 80 -4.07 3.07 3.01
N GLY A 81 -3.11 3.92 3.39
CA GLY A 81 -2.19 3.69 4.51
C GLY A 81 -2.89 3.47 5.84
N LEU A 82 -4.03 4.12 6.08
CA LEU A 82 -4.78 4.00 7.33
C LEU A 82 -5.50 2.64 7.45
N ILE A 83 -5.96 2.09 6.32
CA ILE A 83 -6.80 0.88 6.29
C ILE A 83 -6.01 -0.34 5.78
N VAL A 84 -5.38 -0.22 4.60
CA VAL A 84 -4.67 -1.31 3.93
C VAL A 84 -3.48 -1.79 4.77
N TRP A 85 -2.68 -0.88 5.35
CA TRP A 85 -1.55 -1.26 6.19
C TRP A 85 -1.94 -2.16 7.38
N PRO A 86 -2.79 -1.71 8.34
CA PRO A 86 -3.12 -2.53 9.49
C PRO A 86 -3.84 -3.82 9.09
N VAL A 87 -4.69 -3.80 8.05
CA VAL A 87 -5.40 -5.00 7.59
C VAL A 87 -4.42 -6.01 6.99
N MET A 88 -3.50 -5.59 6.12
CA MET A 88 -2.47 -6.48 5.56
C MET A 88 -1.59 -7.06 6.67
N ARG A 89 -1.17 -6.23 7.63
CA ARG A 89 -0.37 -6.67 8.79
C ARG A 89 -1.13 -7.67 9.66
N ALA A 90 -2.41 -7.45 9.90
CA ALA A 90 -3.28 -8.38 10.62
C ALA A 90 -3.49 -9.71 9.88
N ARG A 91 -3.39 -9.71 8.54
CA ARG A 91 -3.47 -10.92 7.69
C ARG A 91 -2.13 -11.64 7.51
N GLY A 92 -1.05 -11.14 8.13
CA GLY A 92 0.27 -11.77 8.12
C GLY A 92 1.23 -11.23 7.06
N ALA A 93 0.92 -10.11 6.40
CA ALA A 93 1.86 -9.48 5.47
C ALA A 93 3.15 -9.07 6.19
N THR A 94 4.32 -9.19 5.55
CA THR A 94 5.55 -8.56 6.04
C THR A 94 5.46 -7.03 5.95
N ARG A 95 6.41 -6.31 6.57
CA ARG A 95 6.46 -4.83 6.46
C ARG A 95 6.61 -4.39 5.01
N ALA A 96 7.53 -5.03 4.26
CA ALA A 96 7.75 -4.72 2.85
C ALA A 96 6.49 -4.97 2.01
N GLN A 97 5.79 -6.10 2.22
CA GLN A 97 4.52 -6.37 1.53
C GLN A 97 3.46 -5.32 1.84
N ALA A 98 3.36 -4.87 3.08
CA ALA A 98 2.43 -3.81 3.47
C ALA A 98 2.81 -2.46 2.84
N VAL A 99 4.10 -2.10 2.77
CA VAL A 99 4.59 -0.90 2.06
C VAL A 99 4.20 -0.95 0.59
N VAL A 100 4.49 -2.05 -0.10
CA VAL A 100 4.11 -2.22 -1.51
C VAL A 100 2.59 -2.13 -1.68
N GLY A 101 1.83 -2.74 -0.77
CA GLY A 101 0.36 -2.71 -0.82
C GLY A 101 -0.24 -1.31 -0.67
N ILE A 102 0.29 -0.46 0.21
CA ILE A 102 -0.21 0.92 0.37
C ILE A 102 0.21 1.85 -0.78
N LEU A 103 1.30 1.54 -1.48
CA LEU A 103 1.76 2.29 -2.65
C LEU A 103 1.03 1.91 -3.95
N ALA A 104 0.32 0.78 -3.97
CA ALA A 104 -0.37 0.31 -5.16
C ALA A 104 -1.39 1.33 -5.72
N THR A 105 -2.18 1.96 -4.85
CA THR A 105 -3.21 2.94 -5.29
C THR A 105 -2.60 4.25 -5.79
N PRO A 106 -1.64 4.90 -5.10
CA PRO A 106 -0.93 6.05 -5.66
C PRO A 106 -0.23 5.76 -6.99
N LEU A 107 0.35 4.57 -7.16
CA LEU A 107 0.97 4.16 -8.43
C LEU A 107 -0.07 4.00 -9.54
N ALA A 108 -1.21 3.37 -9.26
CA ALA A 108 -2.31 3.30 -10.21
C ALA A 108 -2.81 4.70 -10.61
N PHE A 109 -2.93 5.61 -9.64
CA PHE A 109 -3.29 7.00 -9.89
C PHE A 109 -2.27 7.72 -10.79
N ALA A 110 -0.97 7.57 -10.51
CA ALA A 110 0.11 8.13 -11.33
C ALA A 110 0.04 7.63 -12.78
N ILE A 111 -0.11 6.31 -12.97
CA ILE A 111 -0.22 5.68 -14.30
C ILE A 111 -1.44 6.20 -15.06
N VAL A 112 -2.62 6.22 -14.44
CA VAL A 112 -3.85 6.68 -15.08
C VAL A 112 -3.76 8.18 -15.44
N SER A 113 -3.16 8.98 -14.54
CA SER A 113 -2.99 10.42 -14.76
C SER A 113 -2.04 10.70 -15.95
N GLY A 114 -0.90 10.02 -16.00
CA GLY A 114 0.03 10.11 -17.13
C GLY A 114 -0.56 9.64 -18.45
N TRP A 115 -1.24 8.50 -18.45
CA TRP A 115 -1.89 7.97 -19.66
C TRP A 115 -2.92 8.96 -20.20
N ARG A 116 -3.80 9.50 -19.35
CA ARG A 116 -4.78 10.50 -19.81
C ARG A 116 -4.13 11.78 -20.30
N ALA A 117 -3.05 12.24 -19.67
CA ALA A 117 -2.31 13.41 -20.13
C ALA A 117 -1.65 13.20 -21.50
N ALA A 118 -1.24 11.96 -21.83
CA ALA A 118 -0.65 11.63 -23.12
C ALA A 118 -1.62 11.78 -24.32
N ALA A 119 -2.93 11.93 -24.07
CA ALA A 119 -3.89 12.28 -25.11
C ALA A 119 -3.83 13.76 -25.52
N PHE A 120 -3.23 14.63 -24.70
CA PHE A 120 -3.20 16.08 -24.89
C PHE A 120 -1.78 16.64 -25.02
N PHE A 121 -0.80 15.97 -24.42
CA PHE A 121 0.59 16.43 -24.34
C PHE A 121 1.56 15.39 -24.91
N PRO A 122 2.74 15.81 -25.40
CA PRO A 122 3.84 14.91 -25.72
C PRO A 122 4.18 13.96 -24.54
N PRO A 123 4.72 12.74 -24.80
CA PRO A 123 4.94 11.74 -23.75
C PRO A 123 5.75 12.24 -22.53
N LEU A 124 6.74 13.11 -22.77
CA LEU A 124 7.58 13.67 -21.70
C LEU A 124 6.79 14.65 -20.82
N GLU A 125 5.99 15.53 -21.42
CA GLU A 125 5.09 16.44 -20.69
C GLU A 125 3.95 15.67 -19.99
N ALA A 126 3.45 14.60 -20.60
CA ALA A 126 2.47 13.71 -19.98
C ALA A 126 3.02 12.99 -18.74
N ALA A 127 4.31 12.62 -18.74
CA ALA A 127 4.96 12.00 -17.60
C ALA A 127 5.04 12.94 -16.39
N TYR A 128 5.08 14.28 -16.57
CA TYR A 128 4.96 15.23 -15.46
C TYR A 128 3.68 15.00 -14.66
N TYR A 129 2.55 14.71 -15.33
CA TYR A 129 1.27 14.44 -14.66
C TYR A 129 1.26 13.14 -13.87
N SER A 130 2.18 12.21 -14.16
CA SER A 130 2.38 11.00 -13.35
C SER A 130 3.15 11.28 -12.05
N THR A 131 3.93 12.35 -12.03
CA THR A 131 4.76 12.76 -10.89
C THR A 131 4.40 14.16 -10.39
N ASN A 132 3.18 14.63 -10.70
CA ASN A 132 2.74 15.95 -10.28
C ASN A 132 2.84 16.02 -8.75
N PRO A 133 3.19 17.16 -8.16
CA PRO A 133 3.27 17.31 -6.72
C PRO A 133 1.99 16.92 -5.95
N MET A 134 0.81 16.86 -6.59
CA MET A 134 -0.35 16.15 -6.01
C MET A 134 -0.08 14.65 -5.73
N VAL A 135 0.60 13.94 -6.64
CA VAL A 135 1.05 12.55 -6.45
C VAL A 135 2.06 12.50 -5.30
N VAL A 136 2.98 13.46 -5.22
CA VAL A 136 3.95 13.56 -4.13
C VAL A 136 3.23 13.79 -2.78
N GLY A 137 2.24 14.69 -2.77
CA GLY A 137 1.38 14.95 -1.60
C GLY A 137 0.57 13.71 -1.21
N ALA A 138 0.06 12.95 -2.18
CA ALA A 138 -0.61 11.67 -1.94
C ALA A 138 0.34 10.63 -1.33
N ILE A 139 1.58 10.53 -1.83
CA ILE A 139 2.59 9.67 -1.21
C ILE A 139 2.88 10.12 0.23
N GLY A 140 3.01 11.43 0.46
CA GLY A 140 3.18 12.01 1.79
C GLY A 140 2.04 11.64 2.75
N SER A 141 0.80 11.81 2.31
CA SER A 141 -0.37 11.48 3.13
C SER A 141 -0.45 9.99 3.42
N GLN A 142 -0.03 9.15 2.47
CA GLN A 142 -0.01 7.70 2.59
C GLN A 142 1.01 7.26 3.62
N VAL A 143 2.20 7.85 3.61
CA VAL A 143 3.23 7.62 4.63
C VAL A 143 2.70 8.04 6.01
N SER A 144 2.06 9.21 6.10
CA SER A 144 1.47 9.68 7.35
C SER A 144 0.36 8.76 7.85
N SER A 145 -0.58 8.41 6.97
CA SER A 145 -1.70 7.51 7.22
C SER A 145 -1.23 6.09 7.59
N ALA A 146 -0.14 5.61 6.99
CA ALA A 146 0.47 4.33 7.34
C ALA A 146 1.12 4.38 8.73
N GLY A 147 1.70 5.51 9.13
CA GLY A 147 2.13 5.75 10.50
C GLY A 147 0.96 5.64 11.49
N VAL A 148 -0.16 6.31 11.21
CA VAL A 148 -1.38 6.18 12.03
C VAL A 148 -1.89 4.73 12.03
N GLY A 149 -1.96 4.08 10.87
CA GLY A 149 -2.36 2.68 10.73
C GLY A 149 -1.46 1.72 11.50
N ALA A 150 -0.15 2.00 11.57
CA ALA A 150 0.80 1.22 12.36
C ALA A 150 0.56 1.38 13.87
N LEU A 151 0.23 2.59 14.35
CA LEU A 151 -0.17 2.83 15.74
C LEU A 151 -1.46 2.07 16.08
N VAL A 152 -2.48 2.16 15.21
CA VAL A 152 -3.75 1.42 15.37
C VAL A 152 -3.49 -0.09 15.44
N TYR A 153 -2.65 -0.63 14.54
CA TYR A 153 -2.28 -2.04 14.55
C TYR A 153 -1.57 -2.45 15.84
N ALA A 154 -0.62 -1.63 16.32
CA ALA A 154 0.11 -1.90 17.56
C ALA A 154 -0.84 -1.94 18.78
N LEU A 155 -1.75 -0.97 18.88
CA LEU A 155 -2.78 -0.92 19.93
C LEU A 155 -3.71 -2.14 19.89
N TRP A 156 -4.19 -2.50 18.69
CA TRP A 156 -5.02 -3.68 18.49
C TRP A 156 -4.31 -4.97 18.90
N ARG A 157 -3.03 -5.13 18.53
CA ARG A 157 -2.23 -6.32 18.88
C ARG A 157 -1.97 -6.38 20.38
N ALA A 158 -1.62 -5.26 21.02
CA ALA A 158 -1.45 -5.17 22.47
C ALA A 158 -2.72 -5.58 23.23
N ARG A 159 -3.89 -5.15 22.76
CA ARG A 159 -5.18 -5.58 23.32
C ARG A 159 -5.40 -7.09 23.18
N ARG A 160 -5.12 -7.69 22.02
CA ARG A 160 -5.27 -9.14 21.82
C ARG A 160 -4.36 -9.98 22.71
N HIS A 161 -3.12 -9.55 22.91
CA HIS A 161 -2.19 -10.23 23.82
C HIS A 161 -2.70 -10.22 25.26
N ARG A 162 -3.27 -9.10 25.73
CA ARG A 162 -3.88 -9.02 27.08
C ARG A 162 -5.11 -9.91 27.23
N SER A 163 -5.87 -10.14 26.16
CA SER A 163 -7.06 -11.00 26.17
C SER A 163 -6.76 -12.50 26.00
N GLY A 164 -5.49 -12.92 26.01
CA GLY A 164 -5.12 -14.35 25.93
C GLY A 164 -5.46 -15.04 24.60
N ARG A 165 -5.85 -14.29 23.56
CA ARG A 165 -6.21 -14.87 22.26
C ARG A 165 -4.95 -15.15 21.44
N PRO A 166 -4.73 -16.39 20.95
CA PRO A 166 -3.56 -16.71 20.15
C PRO A 166 -3.56 -15.90 18.85
N VAL A 167 -2.46 -15.19 18.59
CA VAL A 167 -2.21 -14.54 17.30
C VAL A 167 -1.71 -15.62 16.34
N SER A 168 -2.41 -15.83 15.23
CA SER A 168 -2.10 -16.83 14.20
C SER A 168 -0.62 -16.78 13.78
N SER A 169 0.00 -17.97 13.73
CA SER A 169 1.43 -18.29 13.75
C SER A 169 2.30 -17.83 12.56
N GLY A 170 1.84 -16.87 11.76
CA GLY A 170 2.61 -16.31 10.63
C GLY A 170 3.05 -14.86 10.82
N ALA A 171 2.58 -14.19 11.87
CA ALA A 171 2.94 -12.80 12.14
C ALA A 171 4.30 -12.75 12.84
N THR A 172 5.30 -12.17 12.16
CA THR A 172 6.65 -11.91 12.70
C THR A 172 6.56 -11.46 14.17
N PRO A 173 7.22 -12.15 15.11
CA PRO A 173 7.29 -11.70 16.49
C PRO A 173 7.97 -10.35 16.50
N LEU A 174 7.29 -9.34 17.04
CA LEU A 174 8.00 -8.13 17.49
C LEU A 174 8.32 -8.38 18.97
N PRO A 175 9.57 -8.18 19.41
CA PRO A 175 9.90 -8.25 20.82
C PRO A 175 9.00 -7.27 21.58
N ILE A 176 8.28 -7.77 22.58
CA ILE A 176 7.38 -6.96 23.42
C ILE A 176 8.20 -6.04 24.37
N SER A 177 9.53 -6.17 24.39
CA SER A 177 10.40 -5.47 25.35
C SER A 177 11.03 -4.17 24.85
N THR A 178 10.87 -3.76 23.59
CA THR A 178 11.44 -2.49 23.12
C THR A 178 10.35 -1.44 22.97
N GLY A 179 10.58 -0.32 23.66
CA GLY A 179 9.69 0.83 23.74
C GLY A 179 9.13 1.24 22.39
N TRP A 180 7.98 1.90 22.47
CA TRP A 180 7.24 2.52 21.38
C TRP A 180 8.18 2.88 20.20
N SER A 181 8.11 2.11 19.11
CA SER A 181 9.01 2.32 17.99
C SER A 181 8.74 3.72 17.44
N TRP A 182 9.75 4.58 17.36
CA TRP A 182 9.60 5.93 16.80
C TRP A 182 9.16 5.94 15.32
N GLY A 183 9.27 4.81 14.62
CA GLY A 183 8.95 4.68 13.19
C GLY A 183 7.59 5.23 12.75
N PRO A 184 6.45 4.88 13.37
CA PRO A 184 5.15 5.45 13.04
C PRO A 184 5.06 6.95 13.28
N ILE A 185 5.69 7.47 14.34
CA ILE A 185 5.74 8.92 14.64
C ILE A 185 6.53 9.63 13.54
N VAL A 186 7.70 9.12 13.18
CA VAL A 186 8.52 9.64 12.08
C VAL A 186 7.74 9.60 10.77
N ALA A 187 7.02 8.52 10.48
CA ALA A 187 6.19 8.42 9.27
C ALA A 187 5.05 9.47 9.26
N ILE A 188 4.40 9.71 10.40
CA ILE A 188 3.39 10.77 10.54
C ILE A 188 4.00 12.13 10.26
N ILE A 189 5.11 12.48 10.93
CA ILE A 189 5.75 13.79 10.80
C ILE A 189 6.28 13.99 9.38
N ALA A 190 7.07 13.05 8.86
CA ALA A 190 7.68 13.16 7.53
C ALA A 190 6.62 13.16 6.43
N GLY A 191 5.61 12.28 6.51
CA GLY A 191 4.52 12.22 5.54
C GLY A 191 3.67 13.50 5.56
N THR A 192 3.36 14.02 6.75
CA THR A 192 2.61 15.29 6.88
C THR A 192 3.43 16.46 6.35
N ALA A 193 4.72 16.54 6.70
CA ALA A 193 5.62 17.57 6.18
C ALA A 193 5.71 17.54 4.65
N LEU A 194 5.83 16.34 4.05
CA LEU A 194 5.84 16.17 2.59
C LEU A 194 4.50 16.58 1.96
N THR A 195 3.38 16.26 2.60
CA THR A 195 2.04 16.66 2.14
C THR A 195 1.88 18.17 2.19
N VAL A 196 2.24 18.79 3.32
CA VAL A 196 2.18 20.25 3.52
C VAL A 196 3.09 20.95 2.53
N PHE A 197 4.30 20.45 2.31
CA PHE A 197 5.22 20.99 1.30
C PHE A 197 4.59 20.93 -0.10
N ALA A 198 4.01 19.79 -0.50
CA ALA A 198 3.35 19.65 -1.79
C ALA A 198 2.14 20.60 -1.96
N VAL A 199 1.41 20.88 -0.88
CA VAL A 199 0.24 21.79 -0.88
C VAL A 199 0.67 23.25 -0.90
N ILE A 200 1.59 23.66 -0.02
CA ILE A 200 2.08 25.05 0.07
C ILE A 200 2.75 25.47 -1.24
N TRP A 201 3.38 24.53 -1.95
CA TRP A 201 3.99 24.81 -3.25
C TRP A 201 2.99 24.79 -4.41
N ASP A 202 1.70 25.02 -4.15
CA ASP A 202 0.62 25.16 -5.14
C ASP A 202 0.45 23.93 -6.05
N GLY A 203 0.62 22.73 -5.49
CA GLY A 203 0.66 21.49 -6.29
C GLY A 203 1.83 21.47 -7.28
N GLY A 204 2.88 22.25 -6.97
CA GLY A 204 4.11 22.50 -7.72
C GLY A 204 3.95 22.73 -9.21
N GLN A 205 2.99 23.59 -9.55
CA GLN A 205 2.97 24.31 -10.83
C GLN A 205 4.34 24.96 -11.13
N HIS A 206 5.04 25.46 -10.11
CA HIS A 206 6.38 26.04 -10.24
C HIS A 206 7.48 25.01 -10.57
N LEU A 207 7.24 23.71 -10.35
CA LEU A 207 8.19 22.64 -10.67
C LEU A 207 7.99 22.07 -12.08
N PHE A 208 6.95 22.49 -12.82
CA PHE A 208 6.72 22.03 -14.19
C PHE A 208 7.95 22.26 -15.08
N TYR A 209 8.46 23.50 -15.09
CA TYR A 209 9.58 23.86 -15.95
C TYR A 209 10.91 23.17 -15.56
N PRO A 210 11.35 23.19 -14.28
CA PRO A 210 12.51 22.40 -13.85
C PRO A 210 12.37 20.89 -14.10
N TRP A 211 11.17 20.34 -13.95
CA TRP A 211 10.90 18.93 -14.20
C TRP A 211 11.09 18.59 -15.67
N VAL A 212 10.55 19.40 -16.59
CA VAL A 212 10.68 19.19 -18.05
C VAL A 212 12.15 19.23 -18.45
N LEU A 213 12.94 20.14 -17.87
CA LEU A 213 14.39 20.23 -18.11
C LEU A 213 15.15 19.00 -17.60
N LEU A 214 14.82 18.51 -16.40
CA LEU A 214 15.44 17.31 -15.84
C LEU A 214 15.08 16.05 -16.64
N TYR A 215 13.82 15.91 -17.03
CA TYR A 215 13.38 14.74 -17.80
C TYR A 215 13.95 14.79 -19.22
N GLY A 216 13.98 15.98 -19.84
CA GLY A 216 14.62 16.20 -21.12
C GLY A 216 16.12 15.90 -21.09
N SER A 217 16.82 16.12 -19.98
CA SER A 217 18.24 15.76 -19.87
C SER A 217 18.50 14.28 -19.57
N LEU A 218 17.56 13.59 -18.94
CA LEU A 218 17.67 12.16 -18.63
C LEU A 218 17.26 11.25 -19.80
N PHE A 219 16.37 11.72 -20.68
CA PHE A 219 15.74 10.90 -21.72
C PHE A 219 15.74 11.52 -23.13
N GLY A 220 16.33 12.70 -23.32
CA GLY A 220 16.43 13.43 -24.60
C GLY A 220 17.77 13.26 -25.30
#